data_AF-A0A349V1K3-F1
#
_entry.id   AF-A0A349V1K3-F1
#
_cell.length_a   1.000
_cell.length_b   1.000
_cell.length_c   1.000
_cell.angle_alpha   90.00
_cell.angle_beta   90.00
_cell.angle_gamma   90.00
#
_symmetry.space_group_name_H-M   'P 1'
#
loop_
_entity.id
_entity.type
_entity.pdbx_description
1 polymer ?
#
loop_
_entity_poly.entity_id
_entity_poly.type
_entity_poly.pdbx_seq_one_letter_code
_entity_poly.pdbx_strand_id
1 'polypeptide(L)'
;MEFDYVIVGGGSAGCALAARLAENREARVCLIEAGGKGRNLFIRMPAGNGLVFGNAKLDWGFESVPQPALNDRKIYFPRGRALGGSSIMNGMIYIRGVPQDYDAWRESGLSGWGFSDLLPYFRRSQGAVDRKGVWHGVDGPVKTEASVNFGELEEAFIEAAVACGHQRLDDFNGLHRAGVGRTDSTVHRGIRQSSAISYLAKRPSNLKILTHRQAVRVILEGGVAKGIETLGKEKIYAREEVILCQGAFGTPQTLMLSGIGPAAHLSQHGINAVVDLPGVGQSLADHVDVSMQYGSDRMDLSLARHQRLDRAA
;
A
#
# COMPACT_ATOMS: atom_id res chain seq x y z
N MET A 1 -12.74 -24.68 1.02
CA MET A 1 -12.13 -24.46 2.36
C MET A 1 -13.01 -23.47 3.14
N GLU A 2 -12.99 -23.46 4.47
CA GLU A 2 -13.81 -22.54 5.29
C GLU A 2 -13.01 -21.90 6.43
N PHE A 3 -13.26 -20.62 6.68
CA PHE A 3 -12.62 -19.77 7.70
C PHE A 3 -13.67 -18.83 8.32
N ASP A 4 -13.34 -18.15 9.42
CA ASP A 4 -14.19 -17.07 9.96
C ASP A 4 -14.08 -15.83 9.08
N TYR A 5 -12.84 -15.45 8.77
CA TYR A 5 -12.53 -14.27 7.96
C TYR A 5 -11.71 -14.65 6.73
N VAL A 6 -12.15 -14.18 5.55
CA VAL A 6 -11.40 -14.33 4.30
C VAL A 6 -11.01 -12.94 3.78
N ILE A 7 -9.71 -12.63 3.85
CA ILE A 7 -9.13 -11.37 3.39
C ILE A 7 -8.53 -11.59 2.00
N VAL A 8 -8.93 -10.75 1.06
CA VAL A 8 -8.61 -10.91 -0.36
C VAL A 8 -7.62 -9.83 -0.78
N GLY A 9 -6.38 -10.19 -1.03
CA GLY A 9 -5.29 -9.28 -1.35
C GLY A 9 -4.32 -9.13 -0.18
N GLY A 10 -3.12 -9.67 -0.35
CA GLY A 10 -2.01 -9.59 0.60
C GLY A 10 -1.25 -8.28 0.55
N GLY A 11 -1.93 -7.16 0.27
CA GLY A 11 -1.35 -5.82 0.21
C GLY A 11 -1.11 -5.18 1.58
N SER A 12 -0.89 -3.87 1.60
CA SER A 12 -0.61 -3.14 2.85
C SER A 12 -1.73 -3.28 3.89
N ALA A 13 -2.97 -2.99 3.48
CA ALA A 13 -4.13 -3.15 4.35
C ALA A 13 -4.38 -4.64 4.70
N GLY A 14 -4.33 -5.53 3.71
CA GLY A 14 -4.62 -6.95 3.92
C GLY A 14 -3.64 -7.65 4.87
N CYS A 15 -2.34 -7.33 4.78
CA CYS A 15 -1.34 -7.84 5.72
C CYS A 15 -1.58 -7.32 7.15
N ALA A 16 -1.88 -6.03 7.32
CA ALA A 16 -2.18 -5.45 8.62
C ALA A 16 -3.44 -6.06 9.24
N LEU A 17 -4.51 -6.15 8.45
CA LEU A 17 -5.78 -6.71 8.88
C LEU A 17 -5.66 -8.18 9.25
N ALA A 18 -4.98 -8.99 8.43
CA ALA A 18 -4.76 -10.41 8.70
C ALA A 18 -4.01 -10.64 10.01
N ALA A 19 -2.97 -9.86 10.26
CA ALA A 19 -2.21 -9.96 11.50
C ALA A 19 -3.04 -9.55 12.71
N ARG A 20 -3.84 -8.47 12.62
CA ARG A 20 -4.67 -7.98 13.72
C ARG A 20 -5.87 -8.87 14.03
N LEU A 21 -6.60 -9.35 13.02
CA LEU A 21 -7.69 -10.31 13.24
C LEU A 21 -7.17 -11.62 13.86
N ALA A 22 -5.97 -12.06 13.45
CA ALA A 22 -5.35 -13.26 14.02
C ALA A 22 -4.82 -13.07 15.47
N GLU A 23 -4.86 -11.86 16.04
CA GLU A 23 -4.62 -11.65 17.48
C GLU A 23 -5.72 -12.33 18.31
N ASN A 24 -6.95 -12.40 17.80
CA ASN A 24 -7.99 -13.26 18.36
C ASN A 24 -7.68 -14.73 18.01
N ARG A 25 -7.33 -15.55 19.02
CA ARG A 25 -6.92 -16.95 18.84
C ARG A 25 -8.08 -17.88 18.47
N GLU A 26 -9.31 -17.50 18.76
CA GLU A 26 -10.51 -18.27 18.44
C GLU A 26 -10.91 -18.14 16.96
N ALA A 27 -10.47 -17.07 16.30
CA ALA A 27 -10.78 -16.82 14.89
C ALA A 27 -9.84 -17.59 13.95
N ARG A 28 -10.39 -18.23 12.91
CA ARG A 28 -9.65 -18.79 11.78
C ARG A 28 -9.60 -17.77 10.65
N VAL A 29 -8.41 -17.25 10.36
CA VAL A 29 -8.22 -16.18 9.37
C VAL A 29 -7.52 -16.74 8.13
N CYS A 30 -8.02 -16.41 6.94
CA CYS A 30 -7.38 -16.71 5.67
C CYS A 30 -7.03 -15.44 4.91
N LEU A 31 -5.75 -15.26 4.58
CA LEU A 31 -5.27 -14.21 3.67
C LEU A 31 -4.96 -14.83 2.30
N ILE A 32 -5.60 -14.31 1.26
CA ILE A 32 -5.43 -14.75 -0.12
C ILE A 32 -4.62 -13.71 -0.89
N GLU A 33 -3.63 -14.16 -1.67
CA GLU A 33 -2.78 -13.31 -2.49
C GLU A 33 -2.58 -13.90 -3.89
N ALA A 34 -2.77 -13.07 -4.91
CA ALA A 34 -2.63 -13.47 -6.31
C ALA A 34 -1.17 -13.76 -6.69
N GLY A 35 -0.24 -13.01 -6.11
CA GLY A 35 1.19 -13.12 -6.33
C GLY A 35 1.91 -14.11 -5.42
N GLY A 36 3.24 -14.04 -5.45
CA GLY A 36 4.12 -14.89 -4.67
C GLY A 36 4.35 -14.40 -3.23
N LYS A 37 5.31 -15.02 -2.54
CA LYS A 37 5.60 -14.77 -1.12
C LYS A 37 6.30 -13.44 -0.81
N GLY A 38 6.68 -12.64 -1.80
CA GLY A 38 7.34 -11.35 -1.59
C GLY A 38 8.75 -11.40 -0.98
N ARG A 39 9.47 -12.53 -1.12
CA ARG A 39 10.80 -12.77 -0.50
C ARG A 39 12.01 -12.44 -1.41
N ASN A 40 11.79 -11.69 -2.48
CA ASN A 40 12.83 -11.36 -3.45
C ASN A 40 13.89 -10.40 -2.84
N LEU A 41 15.17 -10.55 -3.21
CA LEU A 41 16.25 -9.67 -2.77
C LEU A 41 15.97 -8.20 -3.14
N PHE A 42 15.50 -7.94 -4.36
CA PHE A 42 15.20 -6.59 -4.85
C PHE A 42 14.02 -5.93 -4.14
N ILE A 43 13.14 -6.72 -3.50
CA ILE A 43 12.12 -6.18 -2.59
C ILE A 43 12.79 -5.71 -1.30
N ARG A 44 13.68 -6.51 -0.72
CA ARG A 44 14.31 -6.20 0.58
C ARG A 44 15.29 -5.03 0.50
N MET A 45 15.98 -4.88 -0.63
CA MET A 45 16.98 -3.85 -0.88
C MET A 45 16.30 -2.55 -1.35
N PRO A 46 16.36 -1.43 -0.60
CA PRO A 46 15.75 -0.16 -0.99
C PRO A 46 16.14 0.30 -2.41
N ALA A 47 17.44 0.23 -2.75
CA ALA A 47 17.95 0.59 -4.08
C ALA A 47 17.55 -0.41 -5.19
N GLY A 48 17.01 -1.58 -4.84
CA GLY A 48 16.53 -2.58 -5.80
C GLY A 48 15.19 -2.25 -6.44
N ASN A 49 14.56 -1.14 -6.07
CA ASN A 49 13.19 -0.79 -6.49
C ASN A 49 13.01 -0.79 -8.01
N GLY A 50 13.99 -0.28 -8.75
CA GLY A 50 14.00 -0.25 -10.22
C GLY A 50 13.88 -1.63 -10.88
N LEU A 51 14.26 -2.71 -10.18
CA LEU A 51 14.21 -4.09 -10.67
C LEU A 51 12.89 -4.80 -10.30
N VAL A 52 12.03 -4.14 -9.52
CA VAL A 52 10.69 -4.63 -9.18
C VAL A 52 9.66 -4.14 -10.20
N PHE A 53 9.79 -2.89 -10.67
CA PHE A 53 8.95 -2.35 -11.75
C PHE A 53 9.10 -3.15 -13.05
N GLY A 54 7.99 -3.41 -13.73
CA GLY A 54 7.94 -4.16 -14.99
C GLY A 54 8.18 -5.67 -14.85
N ASN A 55 8.53 -6.16 -13.66
CA ASN A 55 8.71 -7.59 -13.43
C ASN A 55 7.34 -8.27 -13.30
N ALA A 56 6.93 -9.03 -14.32
CA ALA A 56 5.61 -9.68 -14.38
C ALA A 56 5.29 -10.63 -13.19
N LYS A 57 6.29 -11.06 -12.42
CA LYS A 57 6.10 -11.86 -11.20
C LYS A 57 5.79 -11.02 -9.95
N LEU A 58 6.10 -9.72 -9.97
CA LEU A 58 6.03 -8.81 -8.83
C LEU A 58 5.16 -7.57 -9.10
N ASP A 59 4.81 -7.32 -10.35
CA ASP A 59 4.02 -6.18 -10.78
C ASP A 59 2.84 -6.65 -11.63
N TRP A 60 1.67 -6.04 -11.40
CA TRP A 60 0.51 -6.17 -12.28
C TRP A 60 0.72 -5.45 -13.60
N GLY A 61 1.52 -4.38 -13.61
CA GLY A 61 1.88 -3.63 -14.80
C GLY A 61 0.68 -3.00 -15.51
N PHE A 62 -0.26 -2.43 -14.75
CA PHE A 62 -1.42 -1.77 -15.34
C PHE A 62 -1.01 -0.56 -16.17
N GLU A 63 -1.85 -0.23 -17.15
CA GLU A 63 -1.75 0.99 -17.93
C GLU A 63 -3.12 1.67 -17.93
N SER A 64 -3.15 3.01 -17.94
CA SER A 64 -4.39 3.73 -18.23
C SER A 64 -4.82 3.50 -19.67
N VAL A 65 -6.09 3.82 -19.94
CA VAL A 65 -6.52 4.20 -21.29
C VAL A 65 -5.70 5.43 -21.77
N PRO A 66 -5.60 5.69 -23.09
CA PRO A 66 -5.02 6.93 -23.60
C PRO A 66 -5.60 8.15 -22.89
N GLN A 67 -4.74 9.07 -22.47
CA GLN A 67 -5.13 10.28 -21.75
C GLN A 67 -5.08 11.47 -22.71
N PRO A 68 -6.23 12.01 -23.18
CA PRO A 68 -6.24 13.11 -24.15
C PRO A 68 -5.50 14.36 -23.63
N ALA A 69 -5.63 14.65 -22.34
CA ALA A 69 -4.93 15.76 -21.69
C ALA A 69 -3.39 15.56 -21.61
N LEU A 70 -2.89 14.37 -21.93
CA LEU A 70 -1.47 14.01 -21.89
C LEU A 70 -0.95 13.56 -23.27
N ASN A 71 -1.50 14.11 -24.36
CA ASN A 71 -1.17 13.76 -25.75
C ASN A 71 -1.38 12.27 -26.04
N ASP A 72 -2.52 11.73 -25.61
CA ASP A 72 -2.93 10.33 -25.78
C ASP A 72 -1.96 9.29 -25.21
N ARG A 73 -1.03 9.70 -24.33
CA ARG A 73 -0.15 8.78 -23.64
C ARG A 73 -0.95 7.82 -22.77
N LYS A 74 -0.52 6.57 -22.76
CA LYS A 74 -0.87 5.62 -21.72
C LYS A 74 0.09 5.78 -20.56
N ILE A 75 -0.46 5.88 -19.36
CA ILE A 75 0.32 6.07 -18.15
C ILE A 75 0.45 4.72 -17.47
N TYR A 76 1.68 4.37 -17.10
CA TYR A 76 2.00 3.14 -16.41
C TYR A 76 1.64 3.24 -14.92
N PHE A 77 0.86 2.29 -14.42
CA PHE A 77 0.41 2.17 -13.04
C PHE A 77 0.95 0.89 -12.40
N PRO A 78 2.19 0.91 -11.88
CA PRO A 78 2.76 -0.26 -11.22
C PRO A 78 2.03 -0.58 -9.93
N ARG A 79 1.65 -1.84 -9.75
CA ARG A 79 0.97 -2.34 -8.54
C ARG A 79 1.57 -3.67 -8.12
N GLY A 80 1.96 -3.76 -6.86
CA GLY A 80 2.66 -4.94 -6.37
C GLY A 80 1.79 -6.20 -6.41
N ARG A 81 2.35 -7.28 -6.96
CA ARG A 81 1.73 -8.60 -7.13
C ARG A 81 2.51 -9.66 -6.34
N ALA A 82 2.52 -9.50 -5.03
CA ALA A 82 3.06 -10.45 -4.05
C ALA A 82 2.58 -10.07 -2.65
N LEU A 83 2.84 -10.92 -1.64
CA LEU A 83 2.65 -10.53 -0.24
C LEU A 83 3.42 -9.24 0.06
N GLY A 84 2.70 -8.26 0.62
CA GLY A 84 3.10 -6.87 0.81
C GLY A 84 2.41 -5.91 -0.18
N GLY A 85 1.90 -6.39 -1.32
CA GLY A 85 1.31 -5.59 -2.38
C GLY A 85 2.25 -4.45 -2.80
N SER A 86 1.72 -3.25 -3.04
CA SER A 86 2.54 -2.10 -3.46
C SER A 86 3.60 -1.66 -2.44
N SER A 87 3.55 -2.10 -1.17
CA SER A 87 4.64 -1.82 -0.22
C SER A 87 5.96 -2.52 -0.58
N ILE A 88 5.94 -3.51 -1.48
CA ILE A 88 7.17 -4.17 -1.98
C ILE A 88 7.94 -3.32 -2.99
N MET A 89 7.30 -2.28 -3.54
CA MET A 89 7.85 -1.46 -4.64
C MET A 89 7.70 0.06 -4.45
N ASN A 90 7.11 0.51 -3.33
CA ASN A 90 6.96 1.94 -3.05
C ASN A 90 8.33 2.62 -2.81
N GLY A 91 8.35 3.95 -2.81
CA GLY A 91 9.54 4.75 -2.49
C GLY A 91 9.94 4.76 -1.01
N MET A 92 9.24 4.01 -0.15
CA MET A 92 9.48 3.89 1.30
C MET A 92 9.37 5.20 2.12
N ILE A 93 9.03 6.33 1.50
CA ILE A 93 8.75 7.57 2.24
C ILE A 93 7.60 7.32 3.22
N TYR A 94 7.81 7.67 4.49
CA TYR A 94 6.80 7.55 5.55
C TYR A 94 6.29 8.94 5.95
N ILE A 95 5.18 9.35 5.33
CA ILE A 95 4.48 10.59 5.62
C ILE A 95 2.98 10.29 5.73
N ARG A 96 2.31 10.90 6.72
CA ARG A 96 0.85 10.89 6.89
C ARG A 96 0.23 12.10 6.18
N GLY A 97 -1.06 12.03 5.85
CA GLY A 97 -1.81 13.19 5.37
C GLY A 97 -1.85 14.32 6.40
N VAL A 98 -2.28 15.51 6.01
CA VAL A 98 -2.49 16.61 6.97
C VAL A 98 -3.80 16.37 7.76
N PRO A 99 -3.96 16.90 8.99
CA PRO A 99 -5.17 16.67 9.78
C PRO A 99 -6.47 16.95 9.03
N GLN A 100 -6.48 17.99 8.21
CA GLN A 100 -7.62 18.44 7.40
C GLN A 100 -8.08 17.37 6.39
N ASP A 101 -7.19 16.54 5.86
CA ASP A 101 -7.56 15.47 4.92
C ASP A 101 -8.52 14.48 5.59
N TYR A 102 -8.25 14.14 6.85
CA TYR A 102 -9.02 13.17 7.63
C TYR A 102 -10.25 13.80 8.28
N ASP A 103 -10.11 15.04 8.75
CA ASP A 103 -11.26 15.78 9.29
C ASP A 103 -12.32 16.02 8.20
N ALA A 104 -11.91 16.26 6.95
CA ALA A 104 -12.83 16.31 5.81
C ALA A 104 -13.57 14.98 5.57
N TRP A 105 -12.93 13.82 5.79
CA TRP A 105 -13.62 12.52 5.74
C TRP A 105 -14.69 12.39 6.83
N ARG A 106 -14.37 12.83 8.05
CA ARG A 106 -15.34 12.85 9.13
C ARG A 106 -16.51 13.79 8.82
N GLU A 107 -16.23 14.98 8.31
CA GLU A 107 -17.23 15.97 7.88
C GLU A 107 -18.10 15.48 6.72
N SER A 108 -17.56 14.61 5.85
CA SER A 108 -18.33 13.95 4.79
C SER A 108 -19.20 12.77 5.29
N GLY A 109 -19.32 12.59 6.61
CA GLY A 109 -20.18 11.57 7.23
C GLY A 109 -19.46 10.29 7.65
N LEU A 110 -18.13 10.21 7.51
CA LEU A 110 -17.35 9.04 7.98
C LEU A 110 -16.97 9.22 9.46
N SER A 111 -17.95 9.06 10.34
CA SER A 111 -17.73 9.13 11.80
C SER A 111 -16.56 8.26 12.26
N GLY A 112 -15.68 8.82 13.09
CA GLY A 112 -14.46 8.14 13.58
C GLY A 112 -13.27 8.15 12.62
N TRP A 113 -13.34 8.88 11.50
CA TRP A 113 -12.23 9.03 10.55
C TRP A 113 -11.50 10.37 10.64
N GLY A 114 -11.76 11.19 11.66
CA GLY A 114 -11.03 12.43 11.88
C GLY A 114 -9.59 12.18 12.30
N PHE A 115 -8.72 13.18 12.17
CA PHE A 115 -7.29 12.97 12.44
C PHE A 115 -7.02 12.54 13.89
N SER A 116 -7.76 13.12 14.84
CA SER A 116 -7.70 12.74 16.26
C SER A 116 -8.11 11.29 16.49
N ASP A 117 -9.08 10.78 15.74
CA ASP A 117 -9.62 9.43 15.84
C ASP A 117 -8.62 8.40 15.28
N LEU A 118 -7.88 8.79 14.24
CA LEU A 118 -6.89 7.95 13.55
C LEU A 118 -5.49 7.98 14.18
N LEU A 119 -5.13 9.04 14.92
CA LEU A 119 -3.82 9.16 15.56
C LEU A 119 -3.42 7.93 16.41
N PRO A 120 -4.30 7.36 17.26
CA PRO A 120 -3.99 6.12 17.98
C PRO A 120 -3.62 4.96 17.05
N TYR A 121 -4.26 4.84 15.88
CA TYR A 121 -3.97 3.79 14.90
C TYR A 121 -2.66 4.04 14.15
N PHE A 122 -2.37 5.30 13.79
CA PHE A 122 -1.07 5.66 13.22
C PHE A 122 0.06 5.31 14.18
N ARG A 123 -0.08 5.63 15.47
CA ARG A 123 0.87 5.25 16.51
C ARG A 123 0.94 3.74 16.68
N ARG A 124 -0.19 3.03 16.73
CA ARG A 124 -0.22 1.56 16.85
C ARG A 124 0.46 0.84 15.67
N SER A 125 0.45 1.43 14.48
CA SER A 125 1.11 0.88 13.29
C SER A 125 2.63 1.10 13.29
N GLN A 126 3.08 2.24 13.80
CA GLN A 126 4.44 2.72 13.71
C GLN A 126 5.32 2.16 14.84
N GLY A 127 6.49 1.68 14.47
CA GLY A 127 7.59 1.37 15.38
C GLY A 127 8.77 2.28 15.11
N ALA A 128 8.65 3.55 15.45
CA ALA A 128 9.71 4.54 15.24
C ALA A 128 10.97 4.17 16.03
N VAL A 129 12.13 4.31 15.38
CA VAL A 129 13.44 4.06 16.00
C VAL A 129 13.86 5.26 16.84
N ASP A 130 13.83 6.46 16.24
CA ASP A 130 14.36 7.68 16.86
C ASP A 130 13.30 8.74 17.19
N ARG A 131 12.03 8.53 16.79
CA ARG A 131 10.93 9.47 17.09
C ARG A 131 10.21 9.09 18.39
N LYS A 132 9.79 10.11 19.15
CA LYS A 132 9.04 9.97 20.41
C LYS A 132 7.97 11.05 20.50
N GLY A 133 7.11 10.95 21.51
CA GLY A 133 6.10 11.95 21.83
C GLY A 133 4.71 11.60 21.33
N VAL A 134 3.80 12.58 21.39
CA VAL A 134 2.37 12.37 21.20
C VAL A 134 2.00 11.94 19.77
N TRP A 135 2.86 12.23 18.80
CA TRP A 135 2.64 11.93 17.38
C TRP A 135 3.12 10.55 16.95
N HIS A 136 4.00 9.90 17.72
CA HIS A 136 4.72 8.71 17.26
C HIS A 136 4.40 7.47 18.10
N GLY A 137 4.40 6.32 17.43
CA GLY A 137 4.44 5.02 18.08
C GLY A 137 5.82 4.39 17.94
N VAL A 138 6.24 3.64 18.95
CA VAL A 138 7.57 2.99 18.99
C VAL A 138 7.49 1.46 18.98
N ASP A 139 6.32 0.91 19.36
CA ASP A 139 6.09 -0.53 19.52
C ASP A 139 5.42 -1.18 18.30
N GLY A 140 4.98 -0.39 17.32
CA GLY A 140 4.30 -0.89 16.15
C GLY A 140 5.20 -1.75 15.24
N PRO A 141 4.58 -2.60 14.40
CA PRO A 141 5.30 -3.54 13.55
C PRO A 141 6.06 -2.88 12.39
N VAL A 142 5.60 -1.73 11.90
CA VAL A 142 6.24 -1.03 10.78
C VAL A 142 7.36 -0.16 11.31
N LYS A 143 8.61 -0.62 11.18
CA LYS A 143 9.76 0.16 11.63
C LYS A 143 9.99 1.37 10.72
N THR A 144 10.21 2.52 11.34
CA THR A 144 10.47 3.79 10.64
C THR A 144 11.70 4.46 11.22
N GLU A 145 12.62 4.90 10.36
CA GLU A 145 13.83 5.65 10.73
C GLU A 145 14.10 6.75 9.71
N ALA A 146 14.86 7.78 10.11
CA ALA A 146 15.22 8.88 9.22
C ALA A 146 15.95 8.34 7.97
N SER A 147 15.54 8.77 6.77
CA SER A 147 16.06 8.23 5.50
C SER A 147 17.58 8.31 5.43
N VAL A 148 18.28 7.18 5.34
CA VAL A 148 19.75 7.11 5.32
C VAL A 148 20.35 7.58 3.98
N ASN A 149 21.68 7.70 3.91
CA ASN A 149 22.42 8.27 2.77
C ASN A 149 22.04 9.73 2.47
N PHE A 150 21.75 10.49 3.53
CA PHE A 150 21.50 11.92 3.48
C PHE A 150 22.83 12.68 3.52
N GLY A 151 23.11 13.48 2.49
CA GLY A 151 24.41 14.12 2.29
C GLY A 151 24.33 15.56 1.79
N GLU A 152 25.39 15.97 1.08
CA GLU A 152 25.60 17.36 0.63
C GLU A 152 24.48 17.86 -0.28
N LEU A 153 24.01 17.02 -1.21
CA LEU A 153 22.96 17.41 -2.16
C LEU A 153 21.61 17.61 -1.47
N GLU A 154 21.22 16.72 -0.57
CA GLU A 154 19.97 16.84 0.18
C GLU A 154 19.98 18.06 1.11
N GLU A 155 21.10 18.33 1.79
CA GLU A 155 21.22 19.52 2.65
C GLU A 155 21.19 20.81 1.81
N ALA A 156 21.90 20.86 0.68
CA ALA A 156 21.86 22.01 -0.22
C ALA A 156 20.45 22.29 -0.75
N PHE A 157 19.66 21.26 -1.04
CA PHE A 157 18.27 21.41 -1.43
C PHE A 157 17.42 22.01 -0.30
N ILE A 158 17.59 21.52 0.94
CA ILE A 158 16.88 22.07 2.10
C ILE A 158 17.24 23.54 2.31
N GLU A 159 18.53 23.88 2.30
CA GLU A 159 18.99 25.26 2.51
C GLU A 159 18.51 26.21 1.41
N ALA A 160 18.50 25.76 0.15
CA ALA A 160 17.93 26.54 -0.95
C ALA A 160 16.43 26.80 -0.74
N ALA A 161 15.67 25.78 -0.32
CA ALA A 161 14.25 25.95 -0.02
C ALA A 161 14.00 26.87 1.18
N VAL A 162 14.84 26.81 2.22
CA VAL A 162 14.78 27.73 3.36
C VAL A 162 15.07 29.17 2.93
N ALA A 163 16.06 29.37 2.07
CA ALA A 163 16.36 30.69 1.48
C ALA A 163 15.19 31.24 0.64
N CYS A 164 14.36 30.37 0.08
CA CYS A 164 13.10 30.72 -0.60
C CYS A 164 11.91 30.94 0.36
N GLY A 165 12.12 30.85 1.68
CA GLY A 165 11.09 31.12 2.70
C GLY A 165 10.32 29.89 3.18
N HIS A 166 10.72 28.67 2.79
CA HIS A 166 10.10 27.46 3.33
C HIS A 166 10.59 27.16 4.75
N GLN A 167 9.68 26.74 5.63
CA GLN A 167 10.04 26.33 7.00
C GLN A 167 10.84 25.03 6.96
N ARG A 168 12.00 25.00 7.62
CA ARG A 168 12.72 23.75 7.88
C ARG A 168 11.95 22.91 8.90
N LEU A 169 11.68 21.66 8.56
CA LEU A 169 10.99 20.69 9.40
C LEU A 169 11.92 19.54 9.77
N ASP A 170 11.94 19.21 11.06
CA ASP A 170 12.61 18.01 11.53
C ASP A 170 11.71 16.77 11.41
N ASP A 171 10.38 16.96 11.37
CA ASP A 171 9.38 15.89 11.45
C ASP A 171 8.09 16.22 10.69
N PHE A 172 7.91 15.63 9.50
CA PHE A 172 6.69 15.78 8.70
C PHE A 172 5.45 15.14 9.32
N ASN A 173 5.61 14.27 10.32
CA ASN A 173 4.50 13.63 11.01
C ASN A 173 4.21 14.27 12.37
N GLY A 174 4.91 15.37 12.70
CA GLY A 174 4.76 16.13 13.93
C GLY A 174 3.63 17.17 13.86
N LEU A 175 3.81 18.25 14.63
CA LEU A 175 2.86 19.35 14.74
C LEU A 175 2.77 20.17 13.44
N HIS A 176 3.93 20.49 12.85
CA HIS A 176 4.03 21.24 11.60
C HIS A 176 4.30 20.29 10.44
N ARG A 177 3.55 20.43 9.34
CA ARG A 177 3.61 19.51 8.17
C ARG A 177 3.86 20.18 6.83
N ALA A 178 3.83 21.51 6.78
CA ALA A 178 4.14 22.28 5.59
C ALA A 178 5.56 22.85 5.72
N GLY A 179 6.48 22.43 4.86
CA GLY A 179 7.87 22.84 4.90
C GLY A 179 8.80 21.88 4.16
N VAL A 180 10.08 21.99 4.45
CA VAL A 180 11.17 21.25 3.80
C VAL A 180 12.04 20.57 4.85
N GLY A 181 12.48 19.34 4.61
CA GLY A 181 13.15 18.56 5.63
C GLY A 181 13.53 17.16 5.16
N ARG A 182 14.25 16.44 6.02
CA ARG A 182 14.53 15.02 5.82
C ARG A 182 13.30 14.19 6.18
N THR A 183 12.89 13.30 5.29
CA THR A 183 11.77 12.39 5.54
C THR A 183 12.19 11.17 6.36
N ASP A 184 11.27 10.63 7.15
CA ASP A 184 11.38 9.27 7.67
C ASP A 184 11.06 8.26 6.55
N SER A 185 11.57 7.04 6.69
CA SER A 185 11.37 5.96 5.73
C SER A 185 10.94 4.67 6.41
N THR A 186 10.17 3.83 5.71
CA THR A 186 9.89 2.45 6.11
C THR A 186 11.06 1.54 5.71
N VAL A 187 12.24 1.86 6.22
CA VAL A 187 13.47 1.06 6.15
C VAL A 187 13.94 0.84 7.58
N HIS A 188 14.51 -0.32 7.85
CA HIS A 188 15.18 -0.57 9.13
C HIS A 188 16.39 -1.45 8.93
N ARG A 189 17.55 -1.01 9.42
CA ARG A 189 18.84 -1.71 9.27
C ARG A 189 19.13 -2.05 7.80
N GLY A 190 18.84 -1.11 6.91
CA GLY A 190 19.05 -1.25 5.46
C GLY A 190 18.06 -2.18 4.74
N ILE A 191 17.00 -2.64 5.43
CA ILE A 191 15.98 -3.54 4.85
C ILE A 191 14.64 -2.80 4.78
N ARG A 192 14.02 -2.80 3.59
CA ARG A 192 12.65 -2.34 3.38
C ARG A 192 11.68 -3.02 4.35
N GLN A 193 10.80 -2.23 4.95
CA GLN A 193 9.70 -2.68 5.79
C GLN A 193 8.40 -2.77 4.97
N SER A 194 8.30 -3.78 4.10
CA SER A 194 7.02 -4.08 3.43
C SER A 194 6.00 -4.57 4.45
N SER A 195 4.70 -4.42 4.18
CA SER A 195 3.67 -4.83 5.14
C SER A 195 3.70 -6.33 5.45
N ALA A 196 4.16 -7.17 4.51
CA ALA A 196 4.38 -8.59 4.79
C ALA A 196 5.58 -8.81 5.73
N ILE A 197 6.68 -8.08 5.56
CA ILE A 197 7.84 -8.14 6.46
C ILE A 197 7.44 -7.66 7.87
N SER A 198 6.70 -6.55 7.96
CA SER A 198 6.34 -5.93 9.23
C SER A 198 5.25 -6.71 9.99
N TYR A 199 4.14 -7.06 9.33
CA TYR A 199 2.98 -7.66 10.01
C TYR A 199 3.00 -9.19 10.02
N LEU A 200 3.63 -9.84 9.05
CA LEU A 200 3.51 -11.30 8.86
C LEU A 200 4.79 -12.08 9.21
N ALA A 201 5.87 -11.41 9.66
CA ALA A 201 7.11 -12.09 10.06
C ALA A 201 6.91 -13.12 11.17
N LYS A 202 6.04 -12.83 12.15
CA LYS A 202 5.66 -13.72 13.25
C LYS A 202 4.18 -14.07 13.16
N ARG A 203 3.80 -14.81 12.11
CA ARG A 203 2.40 -15.20 11.90
C ARG A 203 1.88 -16.11 13.02
N PRO A 204 0.68 -15.84 13.57
CA PRO A 204 -0.04 -16.80 14.40
C PRO A 204 -0.37 -18.11 13.68
N SER A 205 -0.59 -19.19 14.44
CA SER A 205 -0.97 -20.49 13.88
C SER A 205 -2.38 -20.50 13.26
N ASN A 206 -3.27 -19.63 13.74
CA ASN A 206 -4.64 -19.47 13.24
C ASN A 206 -4.75 -18.59 11.97
N LEU A 207 -3.62 -18.08 11.45
CA LEU A 207 -3.56 -17.35 10.17
C LEU A 207 -3.05 -18.24 9.04
N LYS A 208 -3.93 -18.61 8.11
CA LYS A 208 -3.57 -19.28 6.86
C LYS A 208 -3.31 -18.25 5.77
N ILE A 209 -2.19 -18.39 5.06
CA ILE A 209 -1.85 -17.55 3.90
C ILE A 209 -1.79 -18.42 2.64
N LEU A 210 -2.60 -18.07 1.64
CA LEU A 210 -2.68 -18.74 0.35
C LEU A 210 -2.18 -17.78 -0.74
N THR A 211 -0.98 -18.04 -1.27
CA THR A 211 -0.37 -17.28 -2.38
C THR A 211 -0.68 -17.94 -3.72
N HIS A 212 -0.49 -17.24 -4.84
CA HIS A 212 -0.84 -17.72 -6.18
C HIS A 212 -2.34 -18.05 -6.35
N ARG A 213 -3.21 -17.38 -5.60
CA ARG A 213 -4.67 -17.50 -5.71
C ARG A 213 -5.24 -16.12 -6.01
N GLN A 214 -5.65 -15.90 -7.26
CA GLN A 214 -6.33 -14.68 -7.64
C GLN A 214 -7.82 -14.87 -7.42
N ALA A 215 -8.40 -14.15 -6.46
CA ALA A 215 -9.85 -14.05 -6.34
C ALA A 215 -10.42 -13.24 -7.51
N VAL A 216 -11.50 -13.73 -8.09
CA VAL A 216 -12.16 -13.08 -9.24
C VAL A 216 -13.63 -12.80 -8.99
N ARG A 217 -14.22 -13.37 -7.93
CA ARG A 217 -15.63 -13.22 -7.61
C ARG A 217 -15.87 -13.42 -6.11
N VAL A 218 -16.78 -12.63 -5.54
CA VAL A 218 -17.41 -12.84 -4.24
C VAL A 218 -18.63 -13.74 -4.44
N ILE A 219 -18.75 -14.77 -3.63
CA ILE A 219 -19.91 -15.67 -3.61
C ILE A 219 -20.99 -15.01 -2.76
N LEU A 220 -22.13 -14.67 -3.39
CA LEU A 220 -23.28 -14.05 -2.74
C LEU A 220 -24.42 -15.05 -2.61
N GLU A 221 -25.00 -15.15 -1.41
CA GLU A 221 -26.20 -15.94 -1.15
C GLU A 221 -27.20 -15.06 -0.38
N GLY A 222 -28.38 -14.81 -0.94
CA GLY A 222 -29.39 -13.96 -0.32
C GLY A 222 -28.90 -12.54 -0.01
N GLY A 223 -27.99 -11.99 -0.83
CA GLY A 223 -27.38 -10.68 -0.59
C GLY A 223 -26.23 -10.67 0.41
N VAL A 224 -25.84 -11.83 0.97
CA VAL A 224 -24.75 -11.96 1.94
C VAL A 224 -23.50 -12.53 1.27
N ALA A 225 -22.34 -11.92 1.51
CA ALA A 225 -21.05 -12.47 1.08
C ALA A 225 -20.69 -13.71 1.89
N LYS A 226 -20.63 -14.88 1.23
CA LYS A 226 -20.32 -16.18 1.86
C LYS A 226 -18.90 -16.66 1.61
N GLY A 227 -18.18 -16.03 0.69
CA GLY A 227 -16.84 -16.45 0.32
C GLY A 227 -16.37 -15.82 -0.97
N ILE A 228 -15.34 -16.43 -1.55
CA ILE A 228 -14.80 -16.06 -2.85
C ILE A 228 -14.61 -17.28 -3.74
N GLU A 229 -14.64 -17.04 -5.04
CA GLU A 229 -14.16 -17.94 -6.08
C GLU A 229 -12.86 -17.39 -6.68
N THR A 230 -11.85 -18.25 -6.80
CA THR A 230 -10.58 -17.91 -7.46
C THR A 230 -10.65 -18.14 -8.97
N LEU A 231 -9.69 -17.59 -9.72
CA LEU A 231 -9.53 -17.85 -11.15
C LEU A 231 -9.42 -19.35 -11.46
N GLY A 232 -8.80 -20.13 -10.57
CA GLY A 232 -8.71 -21.59 -10.64
C GLY A 232 -9.96 -22.33 -10.19
N LYS A 233 -11.10 -21.65 -10.02
CA LYS A 233 -12.40 -22.19 -9.57
C LYS A 233 -12.42 -22.79 -8.15
N GLU A 234 -11.35 -22.59 -7.38
CA GLU A 234 -11.35 -22.90 -5.95
C GLU A 234 -12.32 -21.96 -5.20
N LYS A 235 -13.22 -22.54 -4.40
CA LYS A 235 -14.13 -21.80 -3.51
C LYS A 235 -13.62 -21.80 -2.07
N ILE A 236 -13.54 -20.62 -1.47
CA ILE A 236 -13.09 -20.40 -0.10
C ILE A 236 -14.18 -19.60 0.63
N TYR A 237 -14.78 -20.21 1.64
CA TYR A 237 -15.91 -19.66 2.37
C TYR A 237 -15.48 -18.94 3.65
N ALA A 238 -16.25 -17.91 4.00
CA ALA A 238 -16.15 -17.14 5.23
C ALA A 238 -17.44 -17.30 6.03
N ARG A 239 -17.33 -17.60 7.33
CA ARG A 239 -18.48 -17.65 8.23
C ARG A 239 -18.95 -16.26 8.63
N GLU A 240 -18.01 -15.35 8.88
CA GLU A 240 -18.28 -13.99 9.34
C GLU A 240 -18.17 -13.01 8.17
N GLU A 241 -16.97 -12.77 7.65
CA GLU A 241 -16.72 -11.69 6.68
C GLU A 241 -15.78 -12.07 5.53
N VAL A 242 -16.10 -11.55 4.35
CA VAL A 242 -15.19 -11.44 3.20
C VAL A 242 -14.70 -10.00 3.12
N ILE A 243 -13.39 -9.78 3.20
CA ILE A 243 -12.80 -8.44 3.26
C ILE A 243 -11.90 -8.21 2.05
N LEU A 244 -12.30 -7.31 1.16
CA LEU A 244 -11.56 -7.00 -0.06
C LEU A 244 -10.44 -5.99 0.21
N CYS A 245 -9.21 -6.40 -0.07
CA CYS A 245 -7.96 -5.65 0.10
C CYS A 245 -7.11 -5.67 -1.19
N GLN A 246 -7.76 -5.69 -2.36
CA GLN A 246 -7.09 -5.78 -3.68
C GLN A 246 -6.67 -4.42 -4.25
N GLY A 247 -6.71 -3.36 -3.43
CA GLY A 247 -6.31 -2.00 -3.80
C GLY A 247 -7.32 -1.28 -4.69
N ALA A 248 -7.00 -0.03 -5.04
CA ALA A 248 -7.89 0.87 -5.77
C ALA A 248 -8.36 0.36 -7.14
N PHE A 249 -7.60 -0.54 -7.77
CA PHE A 249 -7.96 -1.15 -9.06
C PHE A 249 -8.61 -2.53 -8.89
N GLY A 250 -8.01 -3.40 -8.09
CA GLY A 250 -8.47 -4.78 -7.97
C GLY A 250 -9.77 -4.94 -7.19
N THR A 251 -10.01 -4.11 -6.16
CA THR A 251 -11.25 -4.17 -5.37
C THR A 251 -12.50 -3.86 -6.20
N PRO A 252 -12.61 -2.72 -6.91
CA PRO A 252 -13.78 -2.45 -7.74
C PRO A 252 -13.92 -3.45 -8.90
N GLN A 253 -12.82 -3.93 -9.47
CA GLN A 253 -12.88 -4.98 -10.50
C GLN A 253 -13.53 -6.26 -9.95
N THR A 254 -13.11 -6.75 -8.78
CA THR A 254 -13.69 -7.95 -8.17
C THR A 254 -15.16 -7.74 -7.81
N LEU A 255 -15.55 -6.56 -7.30
CA LEU A 255 -16.96 -6.23 -7.06
C LEU A 255 -17.77 -6.32 -8.35
N MET A 256 -17.30 -5.70 -9.43
CA MET A 256 -17.97 -5.72 -10.73
C MET A 256 -18.08 -7.15 -11.31
N LEU A 257 -17.02 -7.95 -11.22
CA LEU A 257 -17.04 -9.37 -11.62
C LEU A 257 -17.97 -10.25 -10.77
N SER A 258 -18.39 -9.73 -9.61
CA SER A 258 -19.38 -10.33 -8.70
C SER A 258 -20.80 -9.82 -8.91
N GLY A 259 -21.03 -8.95 -9.90
CA GLY A 259 -22.32 -8.33 -10.15
C GLY A 259 -22.65 -7.16 -9.21
N ILE A 260 -21.65 -6.59 -8.52
CA ILE A 260 -21.81 -5.40 -7.66
C ILE A 260 -21.15 -4.21 -8.37
N GLY A 261 -21.93 -3.30 -8.93
CA GLY A 261 -21.42 -2.14 -9.66
C GLY A 261 -22.46 -1.50 -10.56
N PRO A 262 -22.07 -0.59 -11.48
CA PRO A 262 -23.01 0.12 -12.35
C PRO A 262 -23.70 -0.85 -13.31
N ALA A 263 -25.01 -1.07 -13.16
CA ALA A 263 -25.73 -2.13 -13.88
C ALA A 263 -25.59 -2.06 -15.41
N ALA A 264 -25.63 -0.86 -15.97
CA ALA A 264 -25.46 -0.65 -17.41
C ALA A 264 -24.07 -1.08 -17.90
N HIS A 265 -23.01 -0.75 -17.15
CA HIS A 265 -21.65 -1.17 -17.47
C HIS A 265 -21.48 -2.69 -17.32
N LEU A 266 -22.05 -3.28 -16.27
CA LEU A 266 -22.02 -4.74 -16.07
C LEU A 266 -22.70 -5.50 -17.23
N SER A 267 -23.85 -4.99 -17.70
CA SER A 267 -24.57 -5.58 -18.83
C SER A 267 -23.77 -5.58 -20.13
N GLN A 268 -22.98 -4.51 -20.40
CA GLN A 268 -22.07 -4.45 -21.56
C GLN A 268 -21.01 -5.56 -21.55
N HIS A 269 -20.68 -6.09 -20.35
CA HIS A 269 -19.74 -7.18 -20.16
C HIS A 269 -20.43 -8.55 -19.97
N GLY A 270 -21.74 -8.65 -20.17
CA GLY A 270 -22.50 -9.90 -19.99
C GLY A 270 -22.59 -10.35 -18.53
N ILE A 271 -22.45 -9.43 -17.58
CA ILE A 271 -22.53 -9.69 -16.14
C ILE A 271 -23.90 -9.21 -15.64
N ASN A 272 -24.64 -10.11 -14.98
CA ASN A 272 -25.90 -9.75 -14.32
C ASN A 272 -25.59 -8.94 -13.06
N ALA A 273 -26.18 -7.75 -12.97
CA ALA A 273 -26.11 -6.95 -11.76
C ALA A 273 -26.94 -7.62 -10.65
N VAL A 274 -26.28 -7.94 -9.54
CA VAL A 274 -26.90 -8.39 -8.28
C VAL A 274 -27.21 -7.19 -7.39
N VAL A 275 -26.31 -6.19 -7.40
CA VAL A 275 -26.48 -4.92 -6.70
C VAL A 275 -26.05 -3.81 -7.67
N ASP A 276 -27.01 -2.96 -8.06
CA ASP A 276 -26.69 -1.76 -8.83
C ASP A 276 -26.08 -0.71 -7.90
N LEU A 277 -24.77 -0.53 -8.01
CA LEU A 277 -24.00 0.37 -7.17
C LEU A 277 -23.10 1.25 -8.06
N PRO A 278 -23.62 2.37 -8.60
CA PRO A 278 -22.96 3.14 -9.65
C PRO A 278 -21.64 3.79 -9.22
N GLY A 279 -21.38 3.91 -7.91
CA GLY A 279 -20.12 4.44 -7.40
C GLY A 279 -18.92 3.47 -7.51
N VAL A 280 -19.15 2.17 -7.76
CA VAL A 280 -18.05 1.20 -7.88
C VAL A 280 -17.18 1.52 -9.10
N GLY A 281 -15.89 1.73 -8.86
CA GLY A 281 -14.91 2.09 -9.90
C GLY A 281 -14.88 3.58 -10.26
N GLN A 282 -15.72 4.41 -9.61
CA GLN A 282 -15.73 5.86 -9.79
C GLN A 282 -14.84 6.57 -8.75
N SER A 283 -14.70 7.88 -8.91
CA SER A 283 -13.94 8.75 -7.99
C SER A 283 -12.49 8.32 -7.78
N LEU A 284 -11.87 7.74 -8.81
CA LEU A 284 -10.44 7.45 -8.79
C LEU A 284 -9.66 8.78 -8.75
N ALA A 285 -8.86 8.95 -7.70
CA ALA A 285 -7.92 10.04 -7.55
C ALA A 285 -6.50 9.48 -7.48
N ASP A 286 -5.55 10.20 -8.07
CA ASP A 286 -4.12 9.92 -7.92
C ASP A 286 -3.33 11.24 -7.94
N HIS A 287 -2.10 11.21 -7.46
CA HIS A 287 -1.18 12.34 -7.56
C HIS A 287 -0.39 12.25 -8.87
N VAL A 288 -0.55 13.26 -9.73
CA VAL A 288 0.24 13.35 -10.96
C VAL A 288 1.66 13.76 -10.62
N ASP A 289 2.64 12.97 -11.06
CA ASP A 289 4.06 13.23 -10.89
C ASP A 289 4.69 13.73 -12.19
N VAL A 290 5.57 14.73 -12.07
CA VAL A 290 6.34 15.31 -13.18
C VAL A 290 7.80 15.38 -12.75
N SER A 291 8.64 14.56 -13.39
CA SER A 291 10.06 14.52 -13.10
C SER A 291 10.80 15.69 -13.73
N MET A 292 11.51 16.46 -12.92
CA MET A 292 12.52 17.43 -13.37
C MET A 292 13.91 16.83 -13.12
N GLN A 293 14.73 16.73 -14.17
CA GLN A 293 16.05 16.09 -14.09
C GLN A 293 17.14 17.11 -14.44
N TYR A 294 18.20 17.11 -13.65
CA TYR A 294 19.37 17.96 -13.82
C TYR A 294 20.63 17.09 -13.85
N GLY A 295 21.53 17.37 -14.79
CA GLY A 295 22.83 16.69 -14.88
C GLY A 295 23.83 17.30 -13.91
N SER A 296 24.78 16.49 -13.44
CA SER A 296 25.92 16.93 -12.63
C SER A 296 27.14 16.05 -12.91
N ASP A 297 28.30 16.67 -13.06
CA ASP A 297 29.59 15.97 -13.23
C ASP A 297 30.20 15.50 -11.89
N ARG A 298 29.60 15.91 -10.76
CA ARG A 298 30.03 15.53 -9.41
C ARG A 298 29.57 14.12 -9.05
N MET A 299 30.31 13.12 -9.56
CA MET A 299 30.02 11.70 -9.31
C MET A 299 30.13 11.29 -7.84
N ASP A 300 30.88 12.05 -7.04
CA ASP A 300 30.97 11.85 -5.60
C ASP A 300 29.65 12.11 -4.86
N LEU A 301 28.72 12.88 -5.45
CA LEU A 301 27.37 13.10 -4.94
C LEU A 301 26.38 11.98 -5.31
N SER A 302 26.77 11.07 -6.21
CA SER A 302 25.87 10.02 -6.69
C SER A 302 25.54 9.00 -5.61
N LEU A 303 24.25 8.76 -5.37
CA LEU A 303 23.78 7.70 -4.46
C LEU A 303 24.13 6.29 -4.96
N ALA A 304 24.55 6.14 -6.22
CA ALA A 304 25.03 4.87 -6.77
C ALA A 304 26.21 4.30 -5.97
N ARG A 305 27.04 5.15 -5.34
CA ARG A 305 28.16 4.72 -4.48
C ARG A 305 27.73 3.86 -3.28
N HIS A 306 26.47 3.95 -2.87
CA HIS A 306 25.91 3.15 -1.78
C HIS A 306 25.33 1.81 -2.26
N GLN A 307 25.24 1.59 -3.57
CA GLN A 307 24.75 0.33 -4.14
C GLN A 307 25.85 -0.74 -4.05
N ARG A 308 25.69 -1.66 -3.10
CA ARG A 308 26.60 -2.82 -2.92
C ARG A 308 26.16 -4.00 -3.78
N LEU A 309 26.15 -3.81 -5.11
CA LEU A 309 25.83 -4.88 -6.06
C LEU A 309 26.80 -6.06 -5.94
N ASP A 310 28.04 -5.80 -5.52
CA ASP A 310 29.04 -6.81 -5.15
C ASP A 310 28.59 -7.75 -4.02
N ARG A 311 27.61 -7.33 -3.20
CA ARG A 311 27.02 -8.13 -2.12
C ARG A 311 25.64 -8.71 -2.48
N ALA A 312 25.20 -8.53 -3.72
CA ALA A 312 23.90 -9.03 -4.20
C ALA A 312 23.98 -10.42 -4.85
N ALA A 313 25.19 -10.96 -5.06
CA ALA A 313 25.46 -12.31 -5.57
C ALA A 313 25.44 -13.37 -4.46
#